data_AF-A0A7X8VV67-F1
#
_entry.id   AF-A0A7X8VV67-F1
#
_cell.length_a   1.000
_cell.length_b   1.000
_cell.length_c   1.000
_cell.angle_alpha   90.00
_cell.angle_beta   90.00
_cell.angle_gamma   90.00
#
_symmetry.space_group_name_H-M   'P 1'
#
loop_
_entity.id
_entity.type
_entity.pdbx_description
1 polymer ?
#
loop_
_entity_poly.entity_id
_entity_poly.type
_entity_poly.pdbx_seq_one_letter_code
_entity_poly.pdbx_strand_id
1 'polypeptide(L)' 'VVSREKALDELEVRVEVSPLVFSDEVRVLESLRAEIASKIKQLIGLGAKITLVEPGTIERSIGKAKRVLDLRKQN' A
#
# COMPACT_ATOMS: atom_id res chain seq x y z
N VAL A 1 3.42 4.81 -1.95
CA VAL A 1 4.49 5.70 -1.48
C VAL A 1 5.82 5.11 -1.89
N VAL A 2 6.73 5.95 -2.36
CA VAL A 2 8.10 5.56 -2.67
C VAL A 2 9.00 6.40 -1.77
N SER A 3 9.81 5.77 -0.94
CA SER A 3 10.74 6.43 -0.02
C SER A 3 12.14 5.87 -0.24
N ARG A 4 13.14 6.52 0.37
CA ARG A 4 14.52 6.05 0.39
C ARG A 4 14.99 5.97 1.83
N GLU A 5 15.39 4.78 2.25
CA GLU A 5 16.08 4.55 3.51
C GLU A 5 17.55 4.28 3.22
N LYS A 6 18.41 5.26 3.53
CA LYS A 6 19.85 5.25 3.23
C LYS A 6 20.12 4.99 1.74
N ALA A 7 20.61 3.81 1.39
CA ALA A 7 21.00 3.41 0.04
C ALA A 7 19.93 2.56 -0.68
N LEU A 8 18.80 2.26 -0.02
CA LEU A 8 17.76 1.39 -0.55
C LEU A 8 16.45 2.17 -0.74
N ASP A 9 15.81 1.96 -1.89
CA ASP A 9 14.46 2.47 -2.14
C ASP A 9 13.43 1.50 -1.52
N GLU A 10 12.41 2.05 -0.89
CA GLU A 10 11.28 1.30 -0.35
C GLU A 10 9.99 1.64 -1.09
N LEU A 11 9.22 0.60 -1.42
CA LEU A 11 7.89 0.72 -2.02
C LEU A 11 6.84 0.33 -1.00
N GLU A 12 5.96 1.27 -0.65
CA GLU A 12 4.77 1.02 0.16
C GLU A 12 3.51 1.19 -0.69
N VAL A 13 2.60 0.22 -0.63
CA VAL A 13 1.28 0.29 -1.26
C VAL A 13 0.23 0.30 -0.17
N ARG A 14 -0.53 1.40 -0.12
CA ARG A 14 -1.65 1.59 0.82
C ARG A 14 -2.95 1.20 0.11
N VAL A 15 -3.69 0.28 0.71
CA VAL A 15 -4.91 -0.27 0.14
C VAL A 15 -6.05 -0.04 1.12
N GLU A 16 -7.06 0.71 0.71
CA GLU A 16 -8.31 0.82 1.46
C GLU A 16 -9.06 -0.52 1.39
N VAL A 17 -9.44 -1.05 2.54
CA VAL A 17 -10.29 -2.24 2.64
C VAL A 17 -11.74 -1.84 2.88
N SER A 18 -12.69 -2.65 2.43
CA SER A 18 -14.10 -2.41 2.73
C SER A 18 -14.39 -2.57 4.23
N PRO A 19 -15.43 -1.90 4.78
CA PRO A 19 -15.76 -2.01 6.21
C PRO A 19 -16.00 -3.44 6.67
N LEU A 20 -16.60 -4.28 5.82
CA LEU A 20 -16.86 -5.70 6.09
C LEU A 20 -15.57 -6.49 6.33
N VAL A 21 -14.54 -6.25 5.52
CA VAL A 21 -13.23 -6.90 5.62
C VAL A 21 -12.41 -6.31 6.77
N PHE A 22 -12.63 -5.05 7.13
CA PHE A 22 -11.96 -4.43 8.27
C PHE A 22 -12.48 -4.93 9.62
N SER A 23 -13.78 -5.26 9.71
CA SER A 23 -14.38 -5.85 10.92
C SER A 23 -14.02 -7.33 11.14
N ASP A 24 -13.33 -7.95 10.19
CA ASP A 24 -12.95 -9.36 10.24
C ASP A 24 -11.70 -9.63 11.10
N GLU A 25 -11.50 -10.91 11.42
CA GLU A 25 -10.37 -11.38 12.22
C GLU A 25 -9.00 -11.01 11.61
N VAL A 26 -8.02 -10.68 12.46
CA VAL A 26 -6.63 -10.32 12.09
C VAL A 26 -6.01 -11.30 11.07
N ARG A 27 -6.36 -12.59 11.15
CA ARG A 27 -5.88 -13.62 10.24
C ARG A 27 -6.29 -13.38 8.78
N VAL A 28 -7.50 -12.87 8.55
CA VAL A 28 -8.01 -12.56 7.22
C VAL A 28 -7.22 -11.39 6.62
N LEU A 29 -7.01 -10.33 7.42
CA LEU A 29 -6.22 -9.16 7.02
C LEU A 29 -4.77 -9.53 6.69
N GLU A 30 -4.14 -10.38 7.49
CA GLU A 30 -2.78 -10.86 7.21
C GLU A 30 -2.71 -11.69 5.91
N SER A 31 -3.71 -12.53 5.67
CA SER A 31 -3.80 -13.33 4.45
C SER A 31 -3.95 -12.44 3.21
N LEU A 32 -4.82 -11.42 3.29
CA LEU A 32 -5.02 -10.44 2.24
C LEU A 32 -3.74 -9.63 1.96
N ARG A 33 -3.05 -9.19 3.03
CA ARG A 33 -1.78 -8.47 2.94
C ARG A 33 -0.72 -9.30 2.19
N ALA A 34 -0.60 -10.59 2.53
CA ALA A 34 0.33 -11.51 1.89
C ALA A 34 -0.04 -11.79 0.42
N GLU A 35 -1.32 -11.95 0.11
CA GLU A 35 -1.81 -12.16 -1.26
C GLU A 35 -1.46 -10.97 -2.16
N ILE A 36 -1.77 -9.75 -1.72
CA ILE A 36 -1.48 -8.53 -2.48
C ILE A 36 0.03 -8.39 -2.69
N ALA A 37 0.84 -8.58 -1.65
CA ALA A 37 2.29 -8.51 -1.75
C ALA A 37 2.85 -9.50 -2.78
N SER A 38 2.34 -10.74 -2.76
CA SER A 38 2.73 -11.80 -3.72
C SER A 38 2.37 -11.42 -5.16
N LYS A 39 1.14 -10.96 -5.39
CA LYS A 39 0.67 -10.55 -6.72
C LYS A 39 1.47 -9.37 -7.27
N ILE A 40 1.76 -8.36 -6.45
CA ILE A 40 2.60 -7.23 -6.87
C ILE A 40 3.99 -7.73 -7.26
N LYS A 41 4.61 -8.56 -6.42
CA LYS A 41 5.92 -9.14 -6.73
C LYS A 41 5.92 -9.94 -8.04
N GLN A 42 4.86 -10.71 -8.31
CA GLN A 42 4.72 -11.47 -9.55
C GLN A 42 4.56 -10.58 -10.78
N LEU A 43 3.80 -9.49 -10.66
CA LEU A 43 3.49 -8.60 -11.80
C LEU A 43 4.63 -7.64 -12.16
N ILE A 44 5.31 -7.08 -11.17
CA ILE A 44 6.32 -6.02 -11.39
C ILE A 44 7.73 -6.42 -10.94
N GLY A 45 7.92 -7.60 -10.34
CA GLY A 45 9.24 -8.08 -9.90
C GLY A 45 9.79 -7.43 -8.63
N LEU A 46 9.07 -6.47 -8.03
CA LEU A 46 9.50 -5.71 -6.87
C LEU A 46 8.74 -6.11 -5.61
N GLY A 47 9.45 -6.19 -4.49
CA GLY A 47 8.82 -6.29 -3.17
C GLY A 47 8.19 -4.98 -2.77
N ALA A 48 6.99 -5.04 -2.17
CA ALA A 48 6.30 -3.87 -1.64
C ALA A 48 5.77 -4.16 -0.24
N LYS A 49 5.90 -3.18 0.66
CA LYS A 49 5.21 -3.16 1.94
C LYS A 49 3.73 -2.86 1.69
N ILE A 50 2.85 -3.75 2.12
CA ILE A 50 1.40 -3.55 1.98
C ILE A 50 0.83 -3.06 3.31
N THR A 51 0.19 -1.89 3.28
CA THR A 51 -0.48 -1.30 4.43
C THR A 51 -1.97 -1.26 4.12
N LEU A 52 -2.76 -2.04 4.87
CA LEU A 52 -4.22 -1.98 4.79
C LEU A 52 -4.70 -0.80 5.64
N VAL A 53 -5.51 0.07 5.06
CA VAL A 53 -6.02 1.28 5.72
C VAL A 53 -7.55 1.28 5.71
N GLU A 54 -8.13 2.02 6.64
CA GLU A 54 -9.58 2.15 6.73
C GLU A 54 -10.17 2.82 5.48
N PRO A 55 -11.40 2.47 5.09
CA PRO A 55 -12.05 3.06 3.93
C PRO A 55 -12.26 4.57 4.11
N GLY A 56 -11.88 5.35 3.10
CA GLY A 56 -12.02 6.81 3.09
C GLY A 56 -10.84 7.58 3.70
N THR A 57 -9.77 6.89 4.13
CA THR A 57 -8.56 7.52 4.68
C THR A 57 -7.61 8.02 3.60
N ILE A 58 -7.69 7.49 2.38
CA ILE A 58 -6.90 7.97 1.25
C ILE A 58 -7.60 9.19 0.65
N GLU A 59 -6.90 10.32 0.65
CA GLU A 59 -7.41 11.59 0.15
C GLU A 59 -7.89 11.46 -1.31
N ARG A 60 -9.15 11.85 -1.54
CA ARG A 60 -9.72 11.88 -2.88
C ARG A 60 -9.21 13.11 -3.63
N SER A 61 -8.63 12.87 -4.80
CA SER A 61 -8.17 13.96 -5.66
C SER A 61 -9.38 14.68 -6.27
N ILE A 62 -9.40 16.01 -6.20
CA ILE A 62 -10.44 16.87 -6.82
C ILE A 62 -10.29 16.90 -8.37
N GLY A 63 -9.20 16.36 -8.91
CA GLY A 63 -8.93 16.21 -10.35
C GLY A 63 -8.36 14.83 -10.68
N LYS A 64 -7.32 14.75 -11.53
CA LYS A 64 -6.65 13.47 -11.82
C LYS A 64 -6.14 12.83 -10.52
N ALA A 65 -6.43 11.55 -10.34
CA ALA A 65 -6.06 10.81 -9.14
C ALA A 65 -4.54 10.80 -8.95
N LYS A 66 -4.03 11.40 -7.86
CA LYS A 66 -2.63 11.28 -7.45
C LYS A 66 -2.47 10.05 -6.56
N ARG A 67 -2.01 8.94 -7.13
CA ARG A 67 -1.85 7.65 -6.43
C ARG A 67 -0.41 7.34 -5.99
N VAL A 68 0.55 8.16 -6.41
CA VAL A 68 1.98 7.99 -6.10
C VAL A 68 2.45 9.20 -5.30
N LEU A 69 2.97 8.91 -4.10
CA LEU A 69 3.68 9.85 -3.26
C LEU A 69 5.16 9.50 -3.30
N ASP A 70 6.00 10.38 -3.85
CA ASP A 70 7.44 10.22 -3.93
C ASP A 70 8.13 11.07 -2.86
N LEU A 71 8.69 10.39 -1.85
CA LEU A 71 9.37 10.98 -0.70
C LEU A 71 10.90 10.82 -0.78
N ARG A 72 11.45 10.29 -1.87
CA ARG A 72 12.90 10.00 -1.98
C ARG A 72 13.79 11.24 -1.92
N LYS A 73 13.25 12.43 -2.23
CA LYS A 73 13.98 13.72 -2.19
C LYS A 73 13.90 14.44 -0.84
N GLN A 74 13.14 13.90 0.11
CA GLN A 74 12.93 14.52 1.42
C GLN A 74 13.87 13.97 2.50
N ASN A 75 14.76 13.03 2.13
CA ASN A 75 15.79 12.41 2.96
C ASN A 75 17.19 12.63 2.38
#